data_AF-A0A285UTR9-F1
#
_entry.id   AF-A0A285UTR9-F1
#
_cell.length_a   1.000
_cell.length_b   1.000
_cell.length_c   1.000
_cell.angle_alpha   90.00
_cell.angle_beta   90.00
_cell.angle_gamma   90.00
#
_symmetry.space_group_name_H-M   'P 1'
#
loop_
_entity.id
_entity.type
_entity.pdbx_description
1 polymer ?
#
loop_
_entity_poly.entity_id
_entity_poly.type
_entity_poly.pdbx_seq_one_letter_code
_entity_poly.pdbx_strand_id
1 'polypeptide(L)'
;MLSTWSDRLRALSWRRVWTSLFLAIALSLGAVGAINLVRKPQTFAVIDARSESMEFKVFNPELSIIYGSGFRISSWPTGSKDGECAQGTLLPGVMSQVSYLRIEERELVIFVNGNGELRLEHGGAEPFDGEVVLYTDAECGQLTTNRLPIWGPGKIGSALSMRSDGPGPILLEGSLTTFGRTVDLWPFGRGGAMYSAGEPITIPSGGYIESHGLETQDADPIPVEQTALFGYVTLSDEPGLGVHVTTETPRLQVSTPGVRENSSRIEVGLFAQVLNDPTILAAQLTLVLLVLLWPITIDLVGLAVSGAEEKAPVETGGPENVRQDPPQNTASLKDFA
;
A
#
# COMPACT_ATOMS: atom_id res chain seq x y z
N MET A 1 -54.88 36.37 24.28
CA MET A 1 -54.42 34.97 24.37
C MET A 1 -54.06 34.46 22.98
N LEU A 2 -52.90 34.84 22.44
CA LEU A 2 -52.47 34.47 21.07
C LEU A 2 -50.99 34.02 20.99
N SER A 3 -50.25 33.95 22.11
CA SER A 3 -48.81 33.64 22.09
C SER A 3 -48.45 32.16 22.28
N THR A 4 -49.41 31.28 22.57
CA THR A 4 -49.10 29.86 22.86
C THR A 4 -48.89 29.01 21.60
N TRP A 5 -49.39 29.46 20.44
CA TRP A 5 -49.25 28.75 19.17
C TRP A 5 -47.92 29.03 18.47
N SER A 6 -47.43 30.28 18.49
CA SER A 6 -46.12 30.63 17.92
C SER A 6 -44.97 29.96 18.65
N ASP A 7 -45.08 29.82 19.98
CA ASP A 7 -44.05 29.20 20.81
C ASP A 7 -44.02 27.68 20.64
N ARG A 8 -45.19 27.05 20.44
CA ARG A 8 -45.27 25.61 20.11
C ARG A 8 -44.71 25.30 18.71
N LEU A 9 -45.01 26.14 17.70
CA LEU A 9 -44.46 25.99 16.35
C LEU A 9 -42.95 26.22 16.31
N ARG A 10 -42.42 27.22 17.05
CA ARG A 10 -40.98 27.45 17.22
C ARG A 10 -40.28 26.30 17.95
N ALA A 11 -40.89 25.73 18.98
CA ALA A 11 -40.33 24.59 19.70
C ALA A 11 -40.26 23.33 18.83
N LEU A 12 -41.27 23.10 17.97
CA LEU A 12 -41.30 22.00 16.99
C LEU A 12 -40.25 22.17 15.90
N SER A 13 -40.05 23.39 15.38
CA SER A 13 -38.98 23.66 14.41
C SER A 13 -37.60 23.48 15.02
N TRP A 14 -37.41 23.91 16.28
CA TRP A 14 -36.12 23.78 16.96
C TRP A 14 -35.76 22.33 17.30
N ARG A 15 -36.74 21.53 17.75
CA ARG A 15 -36.55 20.08 17.96
C ARG A 15 -36.11 19.36 16.68
N ARG A 16 -36.71 19.70 15.53
CA ARG A 16 -36.33 19.14 14.22
C ARG A 16 -34.89 19.48 13.85
N VAL A 17 -34.48 20.74 14.05
CA VAL A 17 -33.10 21.20 13.81
C VAL A 17 -32.11 20.43 14.69
N TRP A 18 -32.40 20.26 15.98
CA TRP A 18 -31.55 19.48 16.87
C TRP A 18 -31.46 18.01 16.50
N THR A 19 -32.59 17.36 16.14
CA THR A 19 -32.56 15.96 15.69
C THR A 19 -31.73 15.78 14.42
N SER A 20 -31.83 16.70 13.45
CA SER A 20 -31.00 16.64 12.25
C SER A 20 -29.52 16.88 12.56
N LEU A 21 -29.20 17.81 13.47
CA LEU A 21 -27.82 18.10 13.84
C LEU A 21 -27.17 16.91 14.55
N PHE A 22 -27.84 16.32 15.54
CA PHE A 22 -27.33 15.14 16.25
C PHE A 22 -27.15 13.95 15.32
N LEU A 23 -28.09 13.71 14.41
CA LEU A 23 -28.00 12.64 13.43
C LEU A 23 -26.83 12.87 12.45
N ALA A 24 -26.62 14.10 11.99
CA ALA A 24 -25.47 14.45 11.16
C ALA A 24 -24.15 14.23 11.89
N ILE A 25 -24.04 14.62 13.18
CA ILE A 25 -22.86 14.38 14.01
C ILE A 25 -22.62 12.87 14.19
N ALA A 26 -23.66 12.10 14.51
CA ALA A 26 -23.55 10.65 14.69
C ALA A 26 -23.10 9.93 13.41
N LEU A 27 -23.65 10.32 12.25
CA LEU A 27 -23.23 9.80 10.96
C LEU A 27 -21.80 10.20 10.60
N SER A 28 -21.39 11.42 10.94
CA SER A 28 -20.02 11.91 10.71
C SER A 28 -19.01 11.13 11.56
N LEU A 29 -19.30 10.91 12.84
CA LEU A 29 -18.48 10.09 13.73
C LEU A 29 -18.44 8.62 13.27
N GLY A 30 -19.57 8.07 12.83
CA GLY A 30 -19.64 6.73 12.26
C GLY A 30 -18.80 6.58 11.00
N ALA A 31 -18.83 7.56 10.10
CA ALA A 31 -18.01 7.58 8.89
C ALA A 31 -16.51 7.66 9.22
N VAL A 32 -16.11 8.54 10.15
CA VAL A 32 -14.71 8.63 10.61
C VAL A 32 -14.25 7.34 11.28
N GLY A 33 -15.12 6.71 12.09
CA GLY A 33 -14.84 5.42 12.71
C GLY A 33 -14.67 4.30 11.68
N ALA A 34 -15.54 4.25 10.67
CA ALA A 34 -15.46 3.27 9.58
C ALA A 34 -14.17 3.43 8.75
N ILE A 35 -13.75 4.67 8.46
CA ILE A 35 -12.49 4.95 7.75
C ILE A 35 -11.28 4.48 8.57
N ASN A 36 -11.31 4.61 9.90
CA ASN A 36 -10.21 4.12 10.76
C ASN A 36 -10.19 2.59 10.91
N LEU A 37 -11.29 1.90 10.63
CA LEU A 37 -11.38 0.43 10.65
C LEU A 37 -10.94 -0.21 9.31
N VAL A 38 -10.84 0.58 8.25
CA VAL A 38 -10.30 0.13 6.96
C VAL A 38 -8.84 -0.27 7.15
N ARG A 39 -8.50 -1.52 6.78
CA ARG A 39 -7.11 -2.01 6.79
C ARG A 39 -6.24 -1.05 5.98
N LYS A 40 -5.04 -0.74 6.52
CA LYS A 40 -4.05 0.06 5.81
C LYS A 40 -3.88 -0.49 4.40
N PRO A 41 -4.03 0.36 3.39
CA PRO A 41 -4.10 -0.12 2.03
C PRO A 41 -2.70 -0.61 1.59
N GLN A 42 -2.67 -1.67 0.77
CA GLN A 42 -1.43 -2.24 0.26
C GLN A 42 -1.02 -1.49 -1.01
N THR A 43 0.22 -1.01 -1.04
CA THR A 43 0.84 -0.42 -2.23
C THR A 43 1.92 -1.31 -2.77
N PHE A 44 2.10 -1.24 -4.08
CA PHE A 44 3.11 -1.96 -4.80
C PHE A 44 3.81 -0.99 -5.76
N ALA A 45 5.13 -1.00 -5.77
CA ALA A 45 5.94 -0.15 -6.63
C ALA A 45 6.66 -1.01 -7.67
N VAL A 46 6.61 -0.57 -8.92
CA VAL A 46 7.40 -1.10 -10.03
C VAL A 46 8.52 -0.11 -10.31
N ILE A 47 9.74 -0.61 -10.32
CA ILE A 47 10.95 0.15 -10.59
C ILE A 47 11.58 -0.43 -11.86
N ASP A 48 11.61 0.40 -12.90
CA ASP A 48 12.34 0.12 -14.13
C ASP A 48 13.51 1.11 -14.19
N ALA A 49 14.74 0.61 -14.22
CA ALA A 49 15.94 1.43 -14.16
C ALA A 49 17.05 0.91 -15.06
N ARG A 50 17.93 1.81 -15.48
CA ARG A 50 19.23 1.46 -16.05
C ARG A 50 20.29 1.91 -15.05
N SER A 51 21.17 1.01 -14.64
CA SER A 51 22.12 1.26 -13.56
C SER A 51 23.42 0.49 -13.78
N GLU A 52 24.55 1.04 -13.36
CA GLU A 52 25.83 0.32 -13.43
C GLU A 52 26.00 -0.67 -12.27
N SER A 53 25.22 -0.51 -11.19
CA SER A 53 25.20 -1.42 -10.06
C SER A 53 23.78 -1.76 -9.57
N MET A 54 23.63 -2.99 -9.10
CA MET A 54 22.48 -3.45 -8.33
C MET A 54 22.97 -4.35 -7.21
N GLU A 55 22.60 -4.02 -5.97
CA GLU A 55 22.99 -4.76 -4.77
C GLU A 55 21.73 -5.22 -4.03
N PHE A 56 21.75 -6.44 -3.48
CA PHE A 56 20.70 -6.89 -2.57
C PHE A 56 21.20 -7.91 -1.55
N LYS A 57 20.48 -8.06 -0.45
CA LYS A 57 20.66 -9.14 0.52
C LYS A 57 19.65 -10.24 0.26
N VAL A 58 20.11 -11.48 0.20
CA VAL A 58 19.30 -12.62 -0.22
C VAL A 58 18.32 -13.03 0.89
N PHE A 59 17.03 -13.10 0.57
CA PHE A 59 16.01 -13.67 1.46
C PHE A 59 15.71 -15.14 1.15
N ASN A 60 15.67 -15.48 -0.14
CA ASN A 60 15.36 -16.83 -0.59
C ASN A 60 16.45 -17.30 -1.55
N PRO A 61 17.37 -18.17 -1.10
CA PRO A 61 18.42 -18.76 -1.92
C PRO A 61 17.90 -19.46 -3.17
N GLU A 62 16.78 -20.17 -3.06
CA GLU A 62 16.20 -20.94 -4.18
C GLU A 62 15.58 -20.04 -5.26
N LEU A 63 15.38 -18.76 -4.98
CA LEU A 63 14.94 -17.74 -5.94
C LEU A 63 16.05 -16.76 -6.33
N SER A 64 17.25 -16.88 -5.73
CA SER A 64 18.44 -16.05 -6.00
C SER A 64 19.53 -16.82 -6.73
N ILE A 65 19.13 -17.82 -7.53
CA ILE A 65 20.04 -18.74 -8.21
C ILE A 65 20.85 -18.02 -9.31
N ILE A 66 22.17 -18.21 -9.32
CA ILE A 66 23.06 -17.72 -10.37
C ILE A 66 23.63 -18.93 -11.13
N TYR A 67 23.30 -19.06 -12.40
CA TYR A 67 23.87 -20.11 -13.26
C TYR A 67 25.31 -19.76 -13.62
N GLY A 68 26.25 -20.68 -13.41
CA GLY A 68 27.67 -20.44 -13.61
C GLY A 68 28.13 -20.47 -15.07
N SER A 69 27.34 -21.04 -15.98
CA SER A 69 27.70 -21.09 -17.42
C SER A 69 27.94 -19.70 -17.99
N GLY A 70 29.05 -19.51 -18.70
CA GLY A 70 29.49 -18.20 -19.21
C GLY A 70 30.21 -17.31 -18.18
N PHE A 71 30.47 -17.80 -16.96
CA PHE A 71 31.23 -17.09 -15.94
C PHE A 71 32.55 -17.79 -15.61
N ARG A 72 33.60 -16.99 -15.38
CA ARG A 72 34.84 -17.41 -14.73
C ARG A 72 34.89 -16.92 -13.29
N ILE A 73 35.38 -17.77 -12.39
CA ILE A 73 35.62 -17.44 -10.99
C ILE A 73 36.94 -16.66 -10.91
N SER A 74 36.87 -15.38 -10.59
CA SER A 74 38.08 -14.58 -10.34
C SER A 74 38.64 -14.79 -8.93
N SER A 75 37.76 -15.06 -7.96
CA SER A 75 38.13 -15.20 -6.55
C SER A 75 37.15 -16.15 -5.87
N TRP A 76 37.70 -17.05 -5.06
CA TRP A 76 36.99 -18.00 -4.22
C TRP A 76 37.57 -17.97 -2.80
N PRO A 77 36.79 -18.16 -1.71
CA PRO A 77 37.29 -17.94 -0.34
C PRO A 77 38.54 -18.76 0.04
N THR A 78 38.69 -19.96 -0.51
CA THR A 78 39.86 -20.84 -0.28
C THR A 78 40.90 -20.77 -1.41
N GLY A 79 40.64 -19.98 -2.46
CA GLY A 79 41.44 -19.91 -3.69
C GLY A 79 41.41 -21.17 -4.55
N SER A 80 40.67 -22.21 -4.15
CA SER A 80 40.71 -23.53 -4.81
C SER A 80 40.06 -23.57 -6.18
N LYS A 81 39.35 -22.52 -6.59
CA LYS A 81 38.65 -22.41 -7.88
C LYS A 81 39.04 -21.18 -8.68
N ASP A 82 40.05 -20.44 -8.24
CA ASP A 82 40.44 -19.20 -8.90
C ASP A 82 40.90 -19.47 -10.34
N GLY A 83 40.33 -18.74 -11.28
CA GLY A 83 40.58 -18.90 -12.72
C GLY A 83 39.81 -20.04 -13.39
N GLU A 84 39.03 -20.81 -12.65
CA GLU A 84 38.18 -21.87 -13.20
C GLU A 84 36.85 -21.32 -13.73
N CYS A 85 36.30 -21.98 -14.75
CA CYS A 85 34.93 -21.69 -15.18
C CYS A 85 33.93 -22.19 -14.12
N ALA A 86 32.91 -21.39 -13.82
CA ALA A 86 31.88 -21.74 -12.86
C ALA A 86 30.97 -22.84 -13.43
N GLN A 87 31.31 -24.11 -13.19
CA GLN A 87 30.50 -25.24 -13.65
C GLN A 87 29.37 -25.52 -12.66
N GLY A 88 28.13 -25.28 -13.08
CA GLY A 88 26.94 -25.56 -12.28
C GLY A 88 26.19 -24.29 -11.86
N THR A 89 25.74 -24.26 -10.61
CA THR A 89 24.78 -23.27 -10.10
C THR A 89 25.21 -22.76 -8.75
N LEU A 90 25.41 -21.44 -8.62
CA LEU A 90 25.73 -20.76 -7.39
C LEU A 90 24.44 -20.39 -6.65
N LEU A 91 24.34 -20.79 -5.39
CA LEU A 91 23.24 -20.47 -4.48
C LEU A 91 23.76 -19.64 -3.31
N PRO A 92 23.62 -18.32 -3.38
CA PRO A 92 23.87 -17.44 -2.24
C PRO A 92 22.98 -17.82 -1.05
N GLY A 93 23.57 -17.93 0.14
CA GLY A 93 22.86 -18.18 1.39
C GLY A 93 21.96 -17.02 1.82
N VAL A 94 21.10 -17.29 2.79
CA VAL A 94 20.24 -16.26 3.41
C VAL A 94 21.12 -15.18 4.05
N MET A 95 20.78 -13.91 3.82
CA MET A 95 21.52 -12.70 4.22
C MET A 95 22.84 -12.43 3.50
N SER A 96 23.29 -13.32 2.59
CA SER A 96 24.43 -13.04 1.74
C SER A 96 24.13 -11.84 0.83
N GLN A 97 25.14 -11.00 0.63
CA GLN A 97 25.05 -9.81 -0.19
C GLN A 97 25.48 -10.15 -1.61
N VAL A 98 24.62 -9.87 -2.57
CA VAL A 98 24.88 -10.08 -4.00
C VAL A 98 24.90 -8.73 -4.69
N SER A 99 25.97 -8.47 -5.44
CA SER A 99 26.12 -7.24 -6.22
C SER A 99 26.40 -7.58 -7.68
N TYR A 100 25.55 -7.06 -8.57
CA TYR A 100 25.77 -7.06 -10.00
C TYR A 100 26.39 -5.73 -10.41
N LEU A 101 27.51 -5.78 -11.12
CA LEU A 101 28.25 -4.61 -11.56
C LEU A 101 28.54 -4.71 -13.05
N ARG A 102 28.13 -3.69 -13.81
CA ARG A 102 28.51 -3.52 -15.21
C ARG A 102 28.65 -2.03 -15.48
N ILE A 103 29.90 -1.57 -15.57
CA ILE A 103 30.22 -0.16 -15.81
C ILE A 103 30.33 0.04 -17.32
N GLU A 104 29.62 1.03 -17.85
CA GLU A 104 29.54 1.26 -19.30
C GLU A 104 29.16 -0.04 -20.06
N GLU A 105 29.92 -0.43 -21.08
CA GLU A 105 29.74 -1.66 -21.88
C GLU A 105 30.69 -2.80 -21.46
N ARG A 106 31.30 -2.71 -20.26
CA ARG A 106 32.25 -3.73 -19.79
C ARG A 106 31.57 -5.06 -19.48
N GLU A 107 32.40 -6.06 -19.22
CA GLU A 107 31.99 -7.36 -18.71
C GLU A 107 31.21 -7.23 -17.40
N LEU A 108 30.18 -8.07 -17.23
CA LEU A 108 29.43 -8.15 -15.99
C LEU A 108 30.31 -8.83 -14.94
N VAL A 109 30.36 -8.22 -13.76
CA VAL A 109 30.97 -8.79 -12.56
C VAL A 109 29.89 -9.03 -11.52
N ILE A 110 29.90 -10.22 -10.92
CA ILE A 110 29.01 -10.60 -9.83
C ILE A 110 29.86 -10.81 -8.58
N PHE A 111 29.52 -10.09 -7.53
CA PHE A 111 30.11 -10.28 -6.20
C PHE A 111 29.08 -10.96 -5.30
N VAL A 112 29.48 -12.03 -4.63
CA VAL A 112 28.68 -12.67 -3.59
C VAL A 112 29.52 -12.67 -2.32
N ASN A 113 29.05 -11.99 -1.28
CA ASN A 113 29.72 -11.93 0.01
C ASN A 113 28.82 -12.55 1.08
N GLY A 114 29.29 -13.64 1.68
CA GLY A 114 28.60 -14.37 2.73
C GLY A 114 28.70 -15.87 2.52
N ASN A 115 27.80 -16.62 3.14
CA ASN A 115 27.72 -18.06 2.98
C ASN A 115 26.93 -18.44 1.72
N GLY A 116 27.18 -19.63 1.19
CA GLY A 116 26.41 -20.19 0.09
C GLY A 116 26.97 -21.54 -0.37
N GLU A 117 26.52 -22.02 -1.52
CA GLU A 117 27.04 -23.23 -2.12
C GLU A 117 27.10 -23.15 -3.65
N LEU A 118 28.08 -23.81 -4.24
CA LEU A 118 28.14 -24.11 -5.67
C LEU A 118 27.66 -25.54 -5.88
N ARG A 119 26.48 -25.71 -6.48
CA ARG A 119 25.95 -27.01 -6.92
C ARG A 119 26.52 -27.33 -8.30
N LEU A 120 27.39 -28.33 -8.36
CA LEU A 120 28.00 -28.82 -9.59
C LEU A 120 27.00 -29.66 -10.40
N GLU A 121 27.13 -29.68 -11.72
CA GLU A 121 26.25 -30.46 -12.61
C GLU A 121 26.26 -31.96 -12.32
N HIS A 122 27.37 -32.47 -11.77
CA HIS A 122 27.56 -33.88 -11.43
C HIS A 122 26.94 -34.28 -10.07
N GLY A 123 26.16 -33.39 -9.45
CA GLY A 123 25.44 -33.65 -8.19
C GLY A 123 26.26 -33.38 -6.92
N GLY A 124 27.47 -32.83 -7.05
CA GLY A 124 28.25 -32.33 -5.90
C GLY A 124 27.78 -30.95 -5.45
N ALA A 125 27.94 -30.65 -4.16
CA ALA A 125 27.73 -29.32 -3.62
C ALA A 125 28.99 -28.89 -2.85
N GLU A 126 29.52 -27.74 -3.19
CA GLU A 126 30.68 -27.16 -2.53
C GLU A 126 30.27 -25.90 -1.77
N PRO A 127 30.25 -25.93 -0.42
CA PRO A 127 29.92 -24.76 0.36
C PRO A 127 31.05 -23.73 0.29
N PHE A 128 30.67 -22.46 0.38
CA PHE A 128 31.59 -21.35 0.54
C PHE A 128 31.11 -20.42 1.67
N ASP A 129 32.06 -19.76 2.33
CA ASP A 129 31.82 -18.74 3.33
C ASP A 129 32.85 -17.63 3.14
N GLY A 130 32.41 -16.50 2.60
CA GLY A 130 33.27 -15.37 2.24
C GLY A 130 32.91 -14.76 0.89
N GLU A 131 33.90 -14.17 0.24
CA GLU A 131 33.74 -13.48 -1.03
C GLU A 131 33.95 -14.43 -2.22
N VAL A 132 32.97 -14.47 -3.12
CA VAL A 132 33.05 -15.11 -4.44
C VAL A 132 32.88 -14.03 -5.50
N VAL A 133 33.81 -13.98 -6.47
CA VAL A 133 33.76 -13.03 -7.58
C VAL A 133 33.68 -13.79 -8.89
N LEU A 134 32.63 -13.52 -9.67
CA LEU A 134 32.42 -14.05 -11.01
C LEU A 134 32.50 -12.93 -12.03
N TYR A 135 33.03 -13.20 -13.21
CA TYR A 135 32.93 -12.29 -14.35
C TYR A 135 32.60 -13.04 -15.63
N THR A 136 31.93 -12.36 -16.56
CA THR A 136 31.54 -12.97 -17.84
C THR A 136 32.77 -13.27 -18.70
N ASP A 137 32.89 -14.50 -19.18
CA ASP A 137 34.00 -14.93 -20.02
C ASP A 137 33.52 -15.88 -21.12
N ALA A 138 33.77 -15.51 -22.38
CA ALA A 138 33.38 -16.29 -23.55
C ALA A 138 34.07 -17.67 -23.63
N GLU A 139 35.25 -17.84 -23.01
CA GLU A 139 35.92 -19.14 -22.92
C GLU A 139 35.16 -20.13 -22.03
N CYS A 140 34.36 -19.62 -21.08
CA CYS A 140 33.52 -20.42 -20.18
C CYS A 140 32.12 -20.71 -20.76
N GLY A 141 31.90 -20.42 -22.04
CA GLY A 141 30.66 -20.69 -22.75
C GLY A 141 29.74 -19.47 -22.87
N GLN A 142 28.47 -19.72 -23.18
CA GLN A 142 27.44 -18.68 -23.25
C GLN A 142 26.63 -18.64 -21.95
N LEU A 143 26.18 -17.45 -21.57
CA LEU A 143 25.28 -17.27 -20.43
C LEU A 143 23.99 -18.08 -20.63
N THR A 144 23.63 -18.90 -19.65
CA THR A 144 22.36 -19.64 -19.67
C THR A 144 21.15 -18.71 -19.70
N THR A 145 21.26 -17.55 -19.04
CA THR A 145 20.20 -16.55 -18.94
C THR A 145 20.81 -15.15 -18.91
N ASN A 146 20.21 -14.23 -19.67
CA ASN A 146 20.51 -12.80 -19.57
C ASN A 146 19.74 -12.13 -18.43
N ARG A 147 18.97 -12.89 -17.65
CA ARG A 147 18.18 -12.43 -16.50
C ARG A 147 18.77 -12.98 -15.21
N LEU A 148 19.30 -12.11 -14.38
CA LEU A 148 19.86 -12.45 -13.07
C LEU A 148 18.84 -12.09 -11.98
N PRO A 149 18.47 -13.02 -11.09
CA PRO A 149 17.38 -12.79 -10.17
C PRO A 149 17.74 -11.80 -9.05
N ILE A 150 16.73 -11.10 -8.54
CA ILE A 150 16.81 -10.27 -7.35
C ILE A 150 15.72 -10.74 -6.40
N TRP A 151 16.10 -11.11 -5.18
CA TRP A 151 15.16 -11.56 -4.16
C TRP A 151 15.55 -11.12 -2.74
N GLY A 152 15.30 -9.84 -2.45
CA GLY A 152 15.51 -9.27 -1.12
C GLY A 152 15.80 -7.77 -1.16
N PRO A 153 16.03 -7.15 0.00
CA PRO A 153 16.21 -5.72 0.12
C PRO A 153 17.48 -5.30 -0.56
N GLY A 154 17.44 -4.17 -1.24
CA GLY A 154 18.54 -3.79 -2.11
C GLY A 154 18.58 -2.32 -2.48
N LYS A 155 19.59 -2.03 -3.28
CA LYS A 155 19.98 -0.70 -3.73
C LYS A 155 20.34 -0.75 -5.20
N ILE A 156 19.70 0.13 -5.97
CA ILE A 156 19.93 0.32 -7.40
C ILE A 156 20.75 1.60 -7.58
N GLY A 157 21.96 1.43 -8.12
CA GLY A 157 22.90 2.51 -8.36
C GLY A 157 23.59 3.01 -7.08
N SER A 158 24.41 4.04 -7.24
CA SER A 158 25.01 4.77 -6.13
C SER A 158 24.95 6.27 -6.37
N ALA A 159 25.02 7.05 -5.29
CA ALA A 159 25.10 8.50 -5.40
C ALA A 159 26.37 8.87 -6.16
N LEU A 160 26.23 9.75 -7.16
CA LEU A 160 27.37 10.27 -7.91
C LEU A 160 28.36 10.92 -6.94
N SER A 161 29.51 10.27 -6.75
CA SER A 161 30.64 10.82 -6.00
C SER A 161 31.81 10.96 -6.96
N MET A 162 32.42 12.15 -6.97
CA MET A 162 33.68 12.38 -7.69
C MET A 162 34.80 11.66 -6.93
N ARG A 163 35.01 10.38 -7.23
CA ARG A 163 36.18 9.62 -6.74
C ARG A 163 37.35 9.86 -7.70
N SER A 164 38.58 9.69 -7.20
CA SER A 164 39.80 9.80 -8.00
C SER A 164 39.85 8.82 -9.18
N ASP A 165 39.08 7.74 -9.08
CA ASP A 165 39.12 6.60 -9.99
C ASP A 165 38.00 6.66 -11.05
N GLY A 166 37.25 7.76 -11.10
CA GLY A 166 36.10 7.98 -11.99
C GLY A 166 34.76 8.13 -11.23
N PRO A 167 33.66 8.43 -11.93
CA PRO A 167 32.34 8.32 -11.35
C PRO A 167 32.14 6.87 -10.89
N GLY A 168 31.76 6.67 -9.62
CA GLY A 168 31.38 5.35 -9.12
C GLY A 168 30.14 4.82 -9.88
N PRO A 169 29.80 3.53 -9.74
CA PRO A 169 28.70 2.93 -10.48
C PRO A 169 27.39 3.66 -10.18
N ILE A 170 26.80 4.30 -11.18
CA ILE A 170 25.67 5.21 -11.00
C ILE A 170 24.37 4.61 -11.51
N LEU A 171 23.25 5.11 -10.97
CA LEU A 171 21.98 5.02 -11.68
C LEU A 171 22.10 5.87 -12.95
N LEU A 172 21.82 5.31 -14.11
CA LEU A 172 21.82 6.02 -15.40
C LEU A 172 20.45 6.65 -15.66
N GLU A 173 19.38 5.92 -15.38
CA GLU A 173 18.00 6.42 -15.40
C GLU A 173 17.11 5.50 -14.59
N GLY A 174 16.00 6.03 -14.07
CA GLY A 174 15.02 5.23 -13.35
C GLY A 174 13.61 5.78 -13.54
N SER A 175 12.64 4.90 -13.47
CA SER A 175 11.23 5.23 -13.37
C SER A 175 10.60 4.42 -12.26
N LEU A 176 9.80 5.09 -11.45
CA LEU A 176 9.06 4.50 -10.35
C LEU A 176 7.57 4.69 -10.61
N THR A 177 6.86 3.58 -10.82
CA THR A 177 5.40 3.58 -10.97
C THR A 177 4.77 2.93 -9.75
N THR A 178 3.79 3.61 -9.16
CA THR A 178 3.13 3.16 -7.93
C THR A 178 1.71 2.69 -8.23
N PHE A 179 1.38 1.52 -7.68
CA PHE A 179 0.07 0.90 -7.81
C PHE A 179 -0.55 0.75 -6.42
N GLY A 180 -1.82 1.16 -6.32
CA GLY A 180 -2.64 0.93 -5.14
C GLY A 180 -3.54 -0.29 -5.34
N ARG A 181 -3.86 -0.99 -4.24
CA ARG A 181 -4.99 -1.91 -4.18
C ARG A 181 -6.23 -1.22 -3.64
N THR A 182 -7.37 -1.45 -4.25
CA THR A 182 -8.66 -0.91 -3.77
C THR A 182 -9.02 -1.50 -2.43
N VAL A 183 -9.54 -0.64 -1.55
CA VAL A 183 -10.05 -1.06 -0.25
C VAL A 183 -11.37 -1.82 -0.41
N ASP A 184 -11.53 -2.85 0.43
CA ASP A 184 -12.82 -3.53 0.60
C ASP A 184 -13.74 -2.73 1.53
N LEU A 185 -14.69 -2.00 0.95
CA LEU A 185 -15.73 -1.28 1.68
C LEU A 185 -17.09 -1.80 1.24
N TRP A 186 -17.70 -2.68 2.03
CA TRP A 186 -19.11 -3.00 1.84
C TRP A 186 -19.98 -1.76 2.17
N PRO A 187 -20.97 -1.37 1.36
CA PRO A 187 -21.47 -1.99 0.12
C PRO A 187 -20.89 -1.43 -1.20
N PHE A 188 -19.85 -0.60 -1.13
CA PHE A 188 -19.31 0.19 -2.25
C PHE A 188 -18.34 -0.55 -3.17
N GLY A 189 -17.85 -1.73 -2.79
CA GLY A 189 -16.97 -2.52 -3.64
C GLY A 189 -16.54 -3.83 -3.01
N ARG A 190 -15.85 -4.64 -3.81
CA ARG A 190 -15.01 -5.75 -3.34
C ARG A 190 -13.57 -5.29 -3.46
N GLY A 191 -12.81 -5.32 -2.38
CA GLY A 191 -11.41 -4.90 -2.39
C GLY A 191 -10.50 -5.75 -3.27
N GLY A 192 -9.31 -5.23 -3.57
CA GLY A 192 -8.22 -5.98 -4.20
C GLY A 192 -7.98 -5.72 -5.69
N ALA A 193 -8.73 -4.82 -6.34
CA ALA A 193 -8.40 -4.36 -7.69
C ALA A 193 -7.17 -3.44 -7.65
N MET A 194 -6.30 -3.53 -8.65
CA MET A 194 -5.12 -2.65 -8.76
C MET A 194 -5.45 -1.41 -9.58
N TYR A 195 -4.91 -0.26 -9.18
CA TYR A 195 -5.02 1.00 -9.91
C TYR A 195 -3.71 1.77 -9.86
N SER A 196 -3.46 2.60 -10.87
CA SER A 196 -2.30 3.51 -10.86
C SER A 196 -2.51 4.57 -9.79
N ALA A 197 -1.63 4.64 -8.80
CA ALA A 197 -1.75 5.58 -7.70
C ALA A 197 -1.24 6.99 -8.08
N GLY A 198 -0.48 7.12 -9.16
CA GLY A 198 -0.01 8.41 -9.68
C GLY A 198 0.63 8.31 -11.06
N GLU A 199 1.20 9.42 -11.51
CA GLU A 199 2.09 9.46 -12.68
C GLU A 199 3.45 8.84 -12.33
N PRO A 200 4.14 8.22 -13.31
CA PRO A 200 5.49 7.70 -13.10
C PRO A 200 6.46 8.79 -12.64
N ILE A 201 7.23 8.51 -11.59
CA ILE A 201 8.27 9.39 -11.08
C ILE A 201 9.57 9.03 -11.78
N THR A 202 10.11 9.95 -12.59
CA THR A 202 11.41 9.79 -13.23
C THR A 202 12.54 10.16 -12.27
N ILE A 203 13.56 9.32 -12.21
CA ILE A 203 14.72 9.48 -11.36
C ILE A 203 15.93 9.71 -12.27
N PRO A 204 16.59 10.87 -12.18
CA PRO A 204 17.68 11.23 -13.08
C PRO A 204 18.97 10.46 -12.77
N SER A 205 19.86 10.42 -13.76
CA SER A 205 21.21 9.85 -13.68
C SER A 205 22.01 10.39 -12.51
N GLY A 206 22.76 9.55 -11.79
CA GLY A 206 23.59 9.93 -10.63
C GLY A 206 22.87 9.86 -9.28
N GLY A 207 21.59 9.46 -9.28
CA GLY A 207 20.81 9.14 -8.11
C GLY A 207 20.98 7.68 -7.64
N TYR A 208 20.16 7.27 -6.69
CA TYR A 208 20.00 5.86 -6.33
C TYR A 208 18.61 5.59 -5.77
N ILE A 209 18.19 4.33 -5.82
CA ILE A 209 16.94 3.84 -5.24
C ILE A 209 17.29 2.77 -4.22
N GLU A 210 16.76 2.86 -3.02
CA GLU A 210 17.05 1.92 -1.94
C GLU A 210 15.77 1.56 -1.18
N SER A 211 15.54 0.26 -1.00
CA SER A 211 14.40 -0.25 -0.22
C SER A 211 14.73 -0.41 1.27
N HIS A 212 16.02 -0.37 1.63
CA HIS A 212 16.52 -0.45 3.00
C HIS A 212 17.25 0.84 3.38
N GLY A 213 16.50 1.88 3.74
CA GLY A 213 17.12 3.05 4.36
C GLY A 213 17.58 2.69 5.77
N LEU A 214 18.88 2.84 6.06
CA LEU A 214 19.43 2.76 7.42
C LEU A 214 18.50 3.49 8.39
N GLU A 215 18.10 2.77 9.45
CA GLU A 215 17.24 3.23 10.54
C GLU A 215 17.62 4.65 10.99
N THR A 216 16.88 5.67 10.54
CA THR A 216 16.79 6.90 11.33
C THR A 216 15.88 6.59 12.51
N GLN A 217 16.38 6.81 13.73
CA GLN A 217 15.81 6.49 15.05
C GLN A 217 14.33 6.88 15.30
N ASP A 218 13.65 7.55 14.38
CA ASP A 218 12.32 8.15 14.57
C ASP A 218 11.21 7.53 13.71
N ALA A 219 11.45 6.43 12.98
CA ALA A 219 10.45 5.82 12.10
C ALA A 219 10.04 4.41 12.57
N ASP A 220 8.74 4.12 12.53
CA ASP A 220 8.21 2.76 12.80
C ASP A 220 8.99 1.71 11.98
N PRO A 221 9.44 0.61 12.63
CA PRO A 221 10.19 -0.43 11.94
C PRO A 221 9.32 -1.10 10.87
N ILE A 222 9.79 -1.07 9.62
CA ILE A 222 9.14 -1.78 8.52
C ILE A 222 9.62 -3.25 8.58
N PRO A 223 8.71 -4.24 8.55
CA PRO A 223 9.11 -5.63 8.47
C PRO A 223 10.07 -5.87 7.30
N VAL A 224 11.16 -6.58 7.58
CA VAL A 224 12.23 -6.87 6.60
C VAL A 224 11.68 -7.52 5.33
N GLU A 225 10.65 -8.36 5.45
CA GLU A 225 9.93 -8.98 4.33
C GLU A 225 9.30 -7.96 3.36
N GLN A 226 8.83 -6.81 3.87
CA GLN A 226 8.20 -5.76 3.07
C GLN A 226 9.22 -4.86 2.37
N THR A 227 10.51 -4.90 2.76
CA THR A 227 11.58 -4.12 2.10
C THR A 227 12.22 -4.87 0.94
N ALA A 228 11.77 -6.08 0.62
CA ALA A 228 12.32 -6.87 -0.47
C ALA A 228 12.03 -6.24 -1.84
N LEU A 229 13.03 -6.32 -2.71
CA LEU A 229 12.92 -6.15 -4.13
C LEU A 229 12.80 -7.53 -4.77
N PHE A 230 11.85 -7.68 -5.68
CA PHE A 230 11.57 -8.90 -6.42
C PHE A 230 11.65 -8.61 -7.91
N GLY A 231 12.54 -9.29 -8.62
CA GLY A 231 12.68 -9.07 -10.05
C GLY A 231 13.97 -9.62 -10.62
N TYR A 232 14.54 -8.90 -11.58
CA TYR A 232 15.75 -9.34 -12.27
C TYR A 232 16.55 -8.17 -12.85
N VAL A 233 17.84 -8.43 -13.06
CA VAL A 233 18.73 -7.63 -13.88
C VAL A 233 18.85 -8.25 -15.26
N THR A 234 18.88 -7.40 -16.29
CA THR A 234 19.12 -7.77 -17.68
C THR A 234 20.43 -7.22 -18.21
N LEU A 235 21.10 -8.02 -19.03
CA LEU A 235 22.20 -7.58 -19.87
C LEU A 235 21.64 -7.15 -21.23
N SER A 236 21.86 -5.88 -21.57
CA SER A 236 21.49 -5.27 -22.85
C SER A 236 22.72 -4.78 -23.62
N ASP A 237 22.54 -4.45 -24.89
CA ASP A 237 23.60 -3.80 -25.69
C ASP A 237 23.89 -2.36 -25.24
N GLU A 238 22.97 -1.77 -24.45
CA GLU A 238 23.14 -0.44 -23.88
C GLU A 238 24.03 -0.45 -22.63
N PRO A 239 24.68 0.69 -22.30
CA PRO A 239 25.51 0.82 -21.10
C PRO A 239 24.78 0.45 -19.80
N GLY A 240 25.47 -0.27 -18.92
CA GLY A 240 24.97 -0.68 -17.61
C GLY A 240 24.06 -1.91 -17.63
N LEU A 241 23.20 -1.98 -16.62
CA LEU A 241 22.28 -3.07 -16.32
C LEU A 241 20.85 -2.57 -16.45
N GLY A 242 19.99 -3.31 -17.15
CA GLY A 242 18.54 -3.07 -17.13
C GLY A 242 17.92 -3.74 -15.91
N VAL A 243 17.49 -2.97 -14.92
CA VAL A 243 16.93 -3.44 -13.66
C VAL A 243 15.42 -3.33 -13.70
N HIS A 244 14.74 -4.47 -13.51
CA HIS A 244 13.29 -4.56 -13.45
C HIS A 244 12.90 -5.21 -12.13
N VAL A 245 12.47 -4.40 -11.15
CA VAL A 245 12.11 -4.90 -9.84
C VAL A 245 10.79 -4.35 -9.36
N THR A 246 10.21 -5.09 -8.43
CA THR A 246 8.95 -4.77 -7.81
C THR A 246 9.06 -4.89 -6.31
N THR A 247 8.30 -4.10 -5.57
CA THR A 247 8.40 -4.06 -4.12
C THR A 247 7.09 -3.65 -3.48
N GLU A 248 6.80 -4.23 -2.32
CA GLU A 248 5.66 -3.85 -1.48
C GLU A 248 6.07 -2.86 -0.38
N THR A 249 7.30 -2.32 -0.43
CA THR A 249 7.78 -1.43 0.62
C THR A 249 6.92 -0.16 0.69
N PRO A 250 6.45 0.23 1.90
CA PRO A 250 5.69 1.46 2.06
C PRO A 250 6.56 2.71 1.86
N ARG A 251 7.90 2.56 1.92
CA ARG A 251 8.85 3.65 1.81
C ARG A 251 10.00 3.25 0.90
N LEU A 252 10.24 4.08 -0.11
CA LEU A 252 11.44 4.01 -0.94
C LEU A 252 12.30 5.23 -0.67
N GLN A 253 13.58 4.98 -0.44
CA GLN A 253 14.57 6.04 -0.44
C GLN A 253 15.01 6.27 -1.87
N VAL A 254 14.79 7.49 -2.35
CA VAL A 254 15.23 7.92 -3.67
C VAL A 254 16.13 9.11 -3.46
N SER A 255 17.37 9.04 -3.88
CA SER A 255 18.28 10.19 -3.86
C SER A 255 18.44 10.72 -5.27
N THR A 256 18.44 12.05 -5.40
CA THR A 256 18.75 12.72 -6.66
C THR A 256 20.18 13.29 -6.60
N PRO A 257 20.85 13.45 -7.75
CA PRO A 257 22.21 13.99 -7.81
C PRO A 257 22.30 15.36 -7.14
N GLY A 258 23.40 15.60 -6.42
CA GLY A 258 23.70 16.91 -5.82
C GLY A 258 22.91 17.24 -4.55
N VAL A 259 22.03 16.36 -4.08
CA VAL A 259 21.34 16.50 -2.80
C VAL A 259 22.04 15.63 -1.75
N ARG A 260 22.02 16.06 -0.47
CA ARG A 260 22.60 15.28 0.63
C ARG A 260 22.00 13.86 0.66
N GLU A 261 22.80 12.86 0.99
CA GLU A 261 22.30 11.51 1.27
C GLU A 261 21.14 11.58 2.28
N ASN A 262 20.11 10.76 2.07
CA ASN A 262 18.87 10.72 2.87
C ASN A 262 17.92 11.93 2.75
N SER A 263 18.08 12.79 1.74
CA SER A 263 17.30 14.03 1.61
C SER A 263 15.87 13.85 1.06
N SER A 264 15.61 12.84 0.24
CA SER A 264 14.27 12.55 -0.30
C SER A 264 13.83 11.12 0.03
N ARG A 265 12.68 11.02 0.70
CA ARG A 265 11.96 9.78 0.97
C ARG A 265 10.62 9.86 0.26
N ILE A 266 10.31 8.86 -0.54
CA ILE A 266 9.00 8.75 -1.17
C ILE A 266 8.18 7.81 -0.30
N GLU A 267 7.20 8.37 0.40
CA GLU A 267 6.16 7.56 1.02
C GLU A 267 5.19 7.11 -0.08
N VAL A 268 5.31 5.85 -0.47
CA VAL A 268 4.53 5.25 -1.56
C VAL A 268 3.06 5.11 -1.17
N GLY A 269 2.77 5.04 0.14
CA GLY A 269 1.54 4.47 0.68
C GLY A 269 0.32 5.38 0.80
N LEU A 270 0.43 6.57 1.41
CA LEU A 270 -0.76 7.10 2.14
C LEU A 270 -1.56 8.17 1.39
N PHE A 271 -0.90 9.13 0.75
CA PHE A 271 -1.59 10.32 0.24
C PHE A 271 -2.23 10.10 -1.13
N ALA A 272 -1.53 9.39 -2.02
CA ALA A 272 -2.02 9.06 -3.35
C ALA A 272 -3.21 8.08 -3.30
N GLN A 273 -3.23 7.17 -2.32
CA GLN A 273 -4.22 6.10 -2.25
C GLN A 273 -5.58 6.60 -1.75
N VAL A 274 -5.63 7.46 -0.73
CA VAL A 274 -6.89 7.96 -0.17
C VAL A 274 -7.66 8.84 -1.16
N LEU A 275 -6.97 9.62 -1.98
CA LEU A 275 -7.62 10.51 -2.95
C LEU A 275 -8.01 9.80 -4.24
N ASN A 276 -7.24 8.79 -4.67
CA ASN A 276 -7.44 8.12 -5.96
C ASN A 276 -8.09 6.74 -5.87
N ASP A 277 -8.43 6.22 -4.68
CA ASP A 277 -9.15 4.93 -4.55
C ASP A 277 -10.58 5.07 -5.11
N PRO A 278 -10.94 4.32 -6.18
CA PRO A 278 -12.29 4.34 -6.74
C PRO A 278 -13.39 4.00 -5.72
N THR A 279 -13.12 3.12 -4.76
CA THR A 279 -14.07 2.74 -3.72
C THR A 279 -14.30 3.89 -2.73
N ILE A 280 -13.24 4.60 -2.34
CA ILE A 280 -13.35 5.78 -1.47
C ILE A 280 -14.09 6.89 -2.22
N LEU A 281 -13.77 7.11 -3.50
CA LEU A 281 -14.45 8.10 -4.33
C LEU A 281 -15.94 7.79 -4.49
N ALA A 282 -16.31 6.52 -4.69
CA ALA A 282 -17.71 6.08 -4.72
C ALA A 282 -18.43 6.32 -3.39
N ALA A 283 -17.77 6.03 -2.26
CA ALA A 283 -18.32 6.29 -0.93
C ALA A 283 -18.52 7.80 -0.68
N GLN A 284 -17.54 8.63 -1.05
CA GLN A 284 -17.63 10.10 -0.96
C GLN A 284 -18.77 10.64 -1.82
N LEU A 285 -18.88 10.19 -3.08
CA LEU A 285 -19.94 10.62 -4.00
C LEU A 285 -21.32 10.20 -3.50
N THR A 286 -21.45 9.00 -2.92
CA THR A 286 -22.69 8.55 -2.29
C THR A 286 -23.05 9.39 -1.08
N LEU A 287 -22.07 9.76 -0.25
CA LEU A 287 -22.30 10.61 0.92
C LEU A 287 -22.74 12.02 0.49
N VAL A 288 -22.10 12.60 -0.52
CA VAL A 288 -22.53 13.89 -1.10
C VAL A 288 -23.95 13.81 -1.64
N LEU A 289 -24.29 12.74 -2.35
CA LEU A 289 -25.65 12.51 -2.84
C LEU A 289 -26.67 12.42 -1.70
N LEU A 290 -26.36 11.69 -0.62
CA LEU A 290 -27.23 11.59 0.56
C LEU A 290 -27.43 12.96 1.23
N VAL A 291 -26.37 13.77 1.35
CA VAL A 291 -26.45 15.13 1.90
C VAL A 291 -27.31 16.05 1.01
N LEU A 292 -27.17 15.94 -0.31
CA LEU A 292 -27.98 16.73 -1.26
C LEU A 292 -29.45 16.32 -1.26
N LEU A 293 -29.75 15.03 -1.09
CA LEU A 293 -31.12 14.50 -1.02
C LEU A 293 -31.75 14.69 0.38
N TRP A 294 -30.95 14.98 1.39
CA TRP A 294 -31.38 15.14 2.78
C TRP A 294 -32.56 16.12 2.96
N PRO A 295 -32.56 17.33 2.38
CA PRO A 295 -33.69 18.27 2.51
C PRO A 295 -34.99 17.70 1.94
N ILE A 296 -34.91 17.01 0.80
CA ILE A 296 -36.07 16.39 0.14
C ILE A 296 -36.67 15.30 1.02
N THR A 297 -35.81 14.49 1.66
CA THR A 297 -36.29 13.45 2.59
C THR A 297 -36.95 14.04 3.84
N ILE A 298 -36.44 15.16 4.37
CA ILE A 298 -37.08 15.87 5.49
C ILE A 298 -38.45 16.39 5.08
N ASP A 299 -38.57 17.01 3.91
CA ASP A 299 -39.83 17.57 3.43
C ASP A 299 -40.89 16.47 3.20
N LEU A 300 -40.48 15.34 2.61
CA LEU A 300 -41.35 14.17 2.41
C LEU A 300 -41.85 13.56 3.73
N VAL A 301 -40.96 13.39 4.73
CA VAL A 301 -41.36 12.90 6.06
C VAL A 301 -42.24 13.94 6.76
N GLY A 302 -41.95 15.23 6.60
CA GLY A 302 -42.77 16.32 7.11
C GLY A 302 -44.20 16.27 6.58
N LEU A 303 -44.37 16.07 5.27
CA LEU A 303 -45.67 15.94 4.60
C LEU A 303 -46.43 14.68 5.05
N ALA A 304 -45.74 13.55 5.19
CA ALA A 304 -46.35 12.30 5.64
C ALA A 304 -46.87 12.37 7.08
N VAL A 305 -46.13 13.05 7.97
CA VAL A 305 -46.53 13.24 9.38
C VAL A 305 -47.70 14.22 9.49
N SER A 306 -47.69 15.32 8.72
CA SER A 306 -48.82 16.28 8.73
C SER A 306 -50.12 15.69 8.18
N GLY A 307 -50.04 14.79 7.19
CA GLY A 307 -51.23 14.11 6.65
C GLY A 307 -51.86 13.08 7.59
N ALA A 308 -51.15 12.65 8.63
CA ALA A 308 -51.67 11.72 9.63
C ALA A 308 -52.48 12.42 10.74
N GLU A 309 -52.17 13.68 11.06
CA GLU A 309 -52.93 14.47 12.06
C GLU A 309 -54.28 14.95 11.53
N GLU A 310 -54.46 15.08 10.22
CA GLU A 310 -55.72 15.55 9.62
C GLU A 310 -56.84 14.48 9.58
N LYS A 311 -56.54 13.24 10.01
CA LYS A 311 -57.52 12.14 10.12
C LYS A 311 -57.94 11.81 11.56
N ALA A 312 -57.76 12.74 12.51
CA ALA A 312 -58.43 12.62 13.81
C ALA A 312 -59.92 13.02 13.64
N PRO A 313 -60.90 12.16 14.01
CA PRO A 313 -62.31 12.46 13.81
C PRO A 313 -62.73 13.65 14.66
N VAL A 314 -63.33 14.64 14.00
CA VAL A 314 -64.04 15.75 14.64
C VAL A 314 -65.25 15.17 15.36
N GLU A 315 -65.18 15.06 16.69
CA GLU A 315 -66.37 14.88 17.54
C GLU A 315 -67.24 16.14 17.42
N THR A 316 -68.23 16.05 16.53
CA THR A 316 -69.36 16.99 16.45
C THR A 316 -70.20 16.88 17.73
N GLY A 317 -70.41 18.02 18.39
CA GLY A 317 -71.12 18.11 19.65
C GLY A 317 -72.65 18.01 19.58
N GLY A 318 -73.22 17.63 20.72
CA GLY A 318 -74.54 18.00 21.26
C GLY A 318 -75.78 17.31 20.65
N PRO A 319 -76.95 17.30 21.34
CA PRO A 319 -77.31 18.10 22.52
C PRO A 319 -78.01 17.35 23.68
N GLU A 320 -78.03 18.02 24.84
CA GLU A 320 -79.21 18.24 25.70
C GLU A 320 -80.22 17.09 25.93
N ASN A 321 -80.33 16.60 27.18
CA ASN A 321 -81.63 16.17 27.68
C ASN A 321 -81.79 16.30 29.21
N VAL A 322 -82.89 16.94 29.55
CA VAL A 322 -83.48 17.21 30.86
C VAL A 322 -84.26 15.98 31.34
N ARG A 323 -84.12 15.56 32.62
CA ARG A 323 -85.18 15.01 33.52
C ARG A 323 -84.57 14.37 34.78
N GLN A 324 -84.82 14.95 35.96
CA GLN A 324 -85.86 14.56 36.94
C GLN A 324 -85.52 13.31 37.78
N ASP A 325 -85.08 13.56 39.03
CA ASP A 325 -85.28 12.77 40.26
C ASP A 325 -86.78 12.45 40.52
N PRO A 326 -87.19 11.63 41.53
CA PRO A 326 -86.55 10.56 42.35
C PRO A 326 -87.54 9.33 42.49
N PRO A 327 -87.72 8.53 43.58
CA PRO A 327 -86.96 8.24 44.81
C PRO A 327 -86.87 6.72 45.22
N GLN A 328 -86.19 6.49 46.36
CA GLN A 328 -86.52 5.54 47.46
C GLN A 328 -86.26 4.02 47.38
N ASN A 329 -85.56 3.57 48.45
CA ASN A 329 -85.84 2.41 49.30
C ASN A 329 -85.86 0.99 48.70
N THR A 330 -84.94 0.12 49.13
CA THR A 330 -85.16 -0.85 50.25
C THR A 330 -84.08 -1.95 50.26
N ALA A 331 -83.76 -2.42 51.48
CA ALA A 331 -83.30 -3.76 51.87
C ALA A 331 -82.00 -4.31 51.25
N SER A 332 -80.90 -4.54 51.97
CA SER A 332 -80.71 -5.43 53.14
C SER A 332 -81.11 -6.89 52.91
N LEU A 333 -80.12 -7.73 52.59
CA LEU A 333 -79.95 -9.15 52.95
C LEU A 333 -78.52 -9.51 52.52
N LYS A 334 -77.53 -9.49 53.43
CA LYS A 334 -77.07 -10.61 54.26
C LYS A 334 -76.71 -11.88 53.49
N ASP A 335 -75.41 -12.17 53.56
CA ASP A 335 -74.76 -13.45 53.88
C ASP A 335 -75.06 -14.68 52.99
N PHE A 336 -74.05 -15.22 52.31
CA PHE A 336 -73.18 -16.29 52.84
C PHE A 336 -72.37 -16.94 51.70
N ALA A 337 -71.09 -17.22 52.02
CA ALA A 337 -70.23 -18.32 51.54
C ALA A 337 -69.97 -18.48 50.03
#